data_AF-A0A270BFY9-F1
#
_entry.id   AF-A0A270BFY9-F1
#
_cell.length_a   1.000
_cell.length_b   1.000
_cell.length_c   1.000
_cell.angle_alpha   90.00
_cell.angle_beta   90.00
_cell.angle_gamma   90.00
#
_symmetry.space_group_name_H-M   'P 1'
#
loop_
_entity.id
_entity.type
_entity.pdbx_description
1 polymer ?
#
loop_
_entity_poly.entity_id
_entity_poly.type
_entity_poly.pdbx_seq_one_letter_code
_entity_poly.pdbx_strand_id
1 'polypeptide(L)'
;MADVTTSYKNADVYGRAAFEVLDTFTQDNLLAGSEPPLRPALVLPGLASTDFAQFEVVGIDANGFVAPAEYDDVNAEWTVKPFGVIAHSASIGAGGANVHVWYSGCFALEGPLVWDASIDTDALKTSGFIGALTPSQIIVRSREA
;
A
#
# COMPACT_ATOMS: atom_id res chain seq x y z
N MET A 1 -8.82 21.21 48.97
CA MET A 1 -8.34 21.95 47.78
C MET A 1 -8.00 20.90 46.74
N ALA A 2 -8.50 21.05 45.51
CA ALA A 2 -8.26 20.09 44.44
C ALA A 2 -6.85 20.27 43.88
N ASP A 3 -6.08 19.19 43.78
CA ASP A 3 -4.82 19.17 43.05
C ASP A 3 -5.13 19.29 41.55
N VAL A 4 -4.88 20.48 40.99
CA VAL A 4 -4.93 20.70 39.55
C VAL A 4 -3.57 20.33 38.99
N THR A 5 -3.49 19.16 38.35
CA THR A 5 -2.31 18.75 37.59
C THR A 5 -2.17 19.64 36.36
N THR A 6 -1.49 20.78 36.50
CA THR A 6 -1.19 21.65 35.36
C THR A 6 -0.22 20.94 34.42
N SER A 7 -0.51 20.98 33.12
CA SER A 7 0.19 20.31 32.02
C SER A 7 1.65 20.74 31.77
N TYR A 8 2.26 21.51 32.66
CA TYR A 8 3.65 21.91 32.57
C TYR A 8 4.55 20.83 33.18
N LYS A 9 4.83 19.79 32.40
CA LYS A 9 5.75 18.68 32.74
C LYS A 9 7.24 19.09 32.88
N ASN A 10 7.53 20.38 33.05
CA ASN A 10 8.89 20.95 33.16
C ASN A 10 8.88 22.19 34.07
N ALA A 11 8.51 22.01 35.35
CA ALA A 11 8.42 23.12 36.32
C ALA A 11 9.78 23.69 36.80
N ASP A 12 10.92 23.04 36.47
CA ASP A 12 12.25 23.47 36.94
C ASP A 12 13.05 24.32 35.95
N VAL A 13 12.51 24.65 34.77
CA VAL A 13 13.22 25.45 33.75
C VAL A 13 12.35 26.63 33.33
N TYR A 14 12.58 27.78 33.97
CA TYR A 14 11.92 29.04 33.65
C TYR A 14 12.12 29.45 32.18
N GLY A 15 11.01 29.69 31.48
CA GLY A 15 10.89 30.72 30.44
C GLY A 15 11.69 30.55 29.16
N ARG A 16 12.01 29.33 28.72
CA ARG A 16 12.60 29.11 27.40
C ARG A 16 11.51 28.92 26.35
N ALA A 17 11.59 29.67 25.25
CA ALA A 17 10.74 29.44 24.08
C ALA A 17 10.95 27.99 23.61
N ALA A 18 9.92 27.16 23.74
CA ALA A 18 9.90 25.84 23.14
C ALA A 18 9.51 26.02 21.67
N PHE A 19 10.47 25.80 20.77
CA PHE A 19 10.17 25.68 19.35
C PHE A 19 9.71 24.25 19.11
N GLU A 20 8.41 24.06 18.93
CA GLU A 20 7.86 22.78 18.48
C GLU A 20 8.29 22.56 17.03
N VAL A 21 8.76 21.35 16.71
CA VAL A 21 9.09 20.98 15.34
C VAL A 21 7.76 20.86 14.59
N LEU A 22 7.49 21.80 13.71
CA LEU A 22 6.32 21.79 12.84
C LEU A 22 6.55 20.72 11.76
N ASP A 23 5.92 19.56 11.96
CA ASP A 23 5.65 18.48 11.00
C ASP A 23 6.83 17.98 10.12
N THR A 24 7.15 16.69 10.21
CA THR A 24 8.14 16.06 9.33
C THR A 24 7.48 15.68 8.00
N PHE A 25 7.85 16.38 6.91
CA PHE A 25 7.44 16.00 5.55
C PHE A 25 8.41 14.97 4.97
N THR A 26 7.88 13.79 4.60
CA THR A 26 8.59 12.78 3.83
C THR A 26 8.01 12.73 2.43
N GLN A 27 8.85 13.00 1.42
CA GLN A 27 8.47 12.84 0.03
C GLN A 27 8.95 11.49 -0.47
N ASP A 28 8.02 10.72 -1.04
CA ASP A 28 8.35 9.45 -1.69
C ASP A 28 7.83 9.43 -3.13
N ASN A 29 8.51 8.66 -3.98
CA ASN A 29 8.15 8.51 -5.38
C ASN A 29 7.51 7.14 -5.61
N LEU A 30 6.23 7.16 -5.94
CA LEU A 30 5.47 5.94 -6.23
C LEU A 30 5.95 5.22 -7.51
N LEU A 31 6.36 5.99 -8.52
CA LEU A 31 6.78 5.46 -9.81
C LEU A 31 8.30 5.46 -9.94
N ALA A 32 8.86 4.34 -10.41
CA ALA A 32 10.29 4.18 -10.70
C ALA A 32 10.65 4.47 -12.17
N GLY A 33 9.65 4.68 -13.04
CA GLY A 33 9.89 4.89 -14.46
C GLY A 33 8.64 5.35 -15.21
N SER A 34 8.85 5.79 -16.46
CA SER A 34 7.78 6.25 -17.35
C SER A 34 7.15 5.14 -18.18
N GLU A 35 7.78 3.97 -18.27
CA GLU A 35 7.33 2.82 -19.05
C GLU A 35 7.25 1.57 -18.16
N PRO A 36 6.13 0.82 -18.15
CA PRO A 36 4.86 1.14 -18.80
C PRO A 36 4.16 2.36 -18.16
N PRO A 37 3.43 3.16 -18.96
CA PRO A 37 2.77 4.36 -18.46
C PRO A 37 1.66 3.98 -17.48
N LEU A 38 1.54 4.73 -16.38
CA LEU A 38 0.43 4.57 -15.44
C LEU A 38 -0.88 4.86 -16.16
N ARG A 39 -1.72 3.83 -16.31
CA ARG A 39 -3.07 3.97 -16.87
C ARG A 39 -4.07 4.36 -15.79
N PRO A 40 -5.20 5.00 -16.15
CA PRO A 40 -6.25 5.32 -15.18
C PRO A 40 -6.72 4.06 -14.45
N ALA A 41 -7.05 4.21 -13.16
CA ALA A 41 -7.52 3.11 -12.34
C ALA A 41 -8.85 2.57 -12.87
N LEU A 42 -8.97 1.25 -12.91
CA LEU A 42 -10.22 0.57 -13.21
C LEU A 42 -11.00 0.35 -11.92
N VAL A 43 -12.33 0.46 -12.03
CA VAL A 43 -13.25 0.18 -10.93
C VAL A 43 -13.57 -1.30 -10.95
N LEU A 44 -13.20 -2.02 -9.90
CA LEU A 44 -13.41 -3.46 -9.74
C LEU A 44 -14.15 -3.76 -8.43
N PRO A 45 -14.94 -4.85 -8.35
CA PRO A 45 -15.62 -5.21 -7.10
C PRO A 45 -14.58 -5.75 -6.10
N GLY A 46 -14.48 -5.12 -4.94
CA GLY A 46 -13.60 -5.59 -3.87
C GLY A 46 -14.28 -6.60 -2.95
N LEU A 47 -13.45 -7.39 -2.27
CA LEU A 47 -13.90 -8.39 -1.31
C LEU A 47 -14.66 -7.73 -0.15
N ALA A 48 -15.79 -8.32 0.24
CA ALA A 48 -16.62 -7.78 1.31
C ALA A 48 -15.93 -7.92 2.69
N SER A 49 -16.12 -6.93 3.55
CA SER A 49 -15.50 -6.88 4.89
C SER A 49 -13.98 -6.83 4.88
N THR A 50 -13.41 -6.11 3.90
CA THR A 50 -11.96 -5.94 3.75
C THR A 50 -11.63 -4.46 3.68
N ASP A 51 -10.58 -4.07 4.41
CA ASP A 51 -10.02 -2.73 4.38
C ASP A 51 -8.80 -2.74 3.45
N PHE A 52 -8.77 -1.83 2.49
CA PHE A 52 -7.67 -1.63 1.56
C PHE A 52 -6.91 -0.36 1.92
N ALA A 53 -5.59 -0.48 2.08
CA ALA A 53 -4.69 0.65 2.22
C ALA A 53 -4.45 1.33 0.86
N GLN A 54 -4.06 2.60 0.89
CA GLN A 54 -3.58 3.27 -0.30
C GLN A 54 -2.26 2.62 -0.76
N PHE A 55 -2.13 2.39 -2.08
CA PHE A 55 -0.96 1.74 -2.70
C PHE A 55 -0.74 0.28 -2.29
N GLU A 56 -1.77 -0.38 -1.76
CA GLU A 56 -1.75 -1.80 -1.49
C GLU A 56 -1.72 -2.62 -2.76
N VAL A 57 -0.86 -3.65 -2.77
CA VAL A 57 -0.79 -4.64 -3.85
C VAL A 57 -1.90 -5.65 -3.68
N VAL A 58 -2.72 -5.77 -4.73
CA VAL A 58 -3.93 -6.59 -4.73
C VAL A 58 -3.93 -7.59 -5.88
N GLY A 59 -4.62 -8.70 -5.68
CA GLY A 59 -4.92 -9.69 -6.71
C GLY A 59 -6.42 -9.90 -6.88
N ILE A 60 -6.76 -10.93 -7.65
CA ILE A 60 -8.14 -11.37 -7.86
C ILE A 60 -8.29 -12.73 -7.19
N ASP A 61 -9.27 -12.88 -6.31
CA ASP A 61 -9.58 -14.13 -5.63
C ASP A 61 -10.26 -15.15 -6.57
N ALA A 62 -10.49 -16.36 -6.08
CA ALA A 62 -11.16 -17.41 -6.86
C ALA A 62 -12.60 -17.07 -7.29
N ASN A 63 -13.23 -16.09 -6.64
CA ASN A 63 -14.59 -15.64 -6.91
C ASN A 63 -14.64 -14.41 -7.85
N GLY A 64 -13.49 -13.87 -8.25
CA GLY A 64 -13.40 -12.69 -9.12
C GLY A 64 -13.44 -11.34 -8.38
N PHE A 65 -13.32 -11.32 -7.06
CA PHE A 65 -13.23 -10.11 -6.25
C PHE A 65 -11.77 -9.68 -6.04
N VAL A 66 -11.57 -8.38 -5.89
CA VAL A 66 -10.25 -7.84 -5.52
C VAL A 66 -9.98 -8.15 -4.06
N ALA A 67 -8.85 -8.78 -3.77
CA ALA A 67 -8.38 -9.11 -2.43
C ALA A 67 -6.88 -8.73 -2.29
N PRO A 68 -6.38 -8.52 -1.06
CA PRO A 68 -4.95 -8.36 -0.81
C PRO A 68 -4.16 -9.51 -1.45
N ALA A 69 -3.01 -9.19 -2.05
CA ALA A 69 -2.14 -10.23 -2.58
C ALA A 69 -1.53 -11.05 -1.44
N GLU A 70 -1.47 -12.37 -1.60
CA GLU A 70 -1.03 -13.28 -0.54
C GLU A 70 -0.19 -14.41 -1.14
N TYR A 71 0.95 -14.69 -0.50
CA TYR A 71 1.85 -15.79 -0.85
C TYR A 71 1.85 -16.83 0.27
N ASP A 72 1.59 -18.08 -0.07
CA ASP A 72 1.69 -19.20 0.88
C ASP A 72 3.13 -19.72 0.89
N ASP A 73 3.89 -19.32 1.91
CA ASP A 73 5.28 -19.75 2.11
C ASP A 73 5.39 -21.25 2.43
N VAL A 74 4.32 -21.90 2.92
CA VAL A 74 4.34 -23.33 3.24
C VAL A 74 4.32 -24.18 1.97
N ASN A 75 3.48 -23.80 0.99
CA ASN A 75 3.35 -24.49 -0.29
C ASN A 75 4.21 -23.85 -1.40
N ALA A 76 4.86 -22.72 -1.13
CA ALA A 76 5.62 -21.92 -2.08
C ALA A 76 4.81 -21.47 -3.31
N GLU A 77 3.52 -21.17 -3.12
CA GLU A 77 2.58 -20.82 -4.19
C GLU A 77 1.80 -19.52 -3.85
N TRP A 78 1.25 -18.87 -4.88
CA TRP A 78 0.42 -17.68 -4.70
C TRP A 78 -1.01 -18.07 -4.35
N THR A 79 -1.46 -17.74 -3.14
CA THR A 79 -2.88 -17.84 -2.75
C THR A 79 -3.71 -16.83 -3.52
N VAL A 80 -3.23 -15.58 -3.57
CA VAL A 80 -3.82 -14.49 -4.36
C VAL A 80 -2.69 -13.81 -5.12
N LYS A 81 -2.60 -14.09 -6.43
CA LYS A 81 -1.52 -13.55 -7.26
C LYS A 81 -1.70 -12.04 -7.49
N PRO A 82 -0.63 -11.22 -7.32
CA PRO A 82 -0.66 -9.80 -7.61
C PRO A 82 -1.14 -9.52 -9.03
N PHE A 83 -2.10 -8.60 -9.15
CA PHE A 83 -2.68 -8.16 -10.41
C PHE A 83 -2.62 -6.64 -10.55
N GLY A 84 -2.77 -5.91 -9.44
CA GLY A 84 -2.89 -4.46 -9.46
C GLY A 84 -2.47 -3.79 -8.17
N VAL A 85 -2.56 -2.46 -8.16
CA VAL A 85 -2.26 -1.60 -7.01
C VAL A 85 -3.45 -0.69 -6.73
N ILE A 86 -3.86 -0.55 -5.47
CA ILE A 86 -4.97 0.29 -5.05
C ILE A 86 -4.61 1.78 -5.15
N ALA A 87 -5.45 2.56 -5.82
CA ALA A 87 -5.22 3.99 -6.03
C ALA A 87 -5.53 4.86 -4.79
N HIS A 88 -6.52 4.44 -3.98
CA HIS A 88 -6.94 5.12 -2.75
C HIS A 88 -7.42 4.12 -1.72
N SER A 89 -7.23 4.44 -0.44
CA SER A 89 -7.72 3.62 0.66
C SER A 89 -9.25 3.47 0.61
N ALA A 90 -9.75 2.27 0.82
CA ALA A 90 -11.17 1.97 0.79
C ALA A 90 -11.52 0.92 1.85
N SER A 91 -12.54 1.19 2.66
CA SER A 91 -13.10 0.22 3.60
C SER A 91 -14.38 -0.37 3.04
N ILE A 92 -14.38 -1.68 2.75
CA ILE A 92 -15.52 -2.37 2.19
C ILE A 92 -16.32 -3.04 3.29
N GLY A 93 -17.54 -2.58 3.53
CA GLY A 93 -18.48 -3.24 4.43
C GLY A 93 -19.06 -4.56 3.87
N ALA A 94 -19.87 -5.25 4.65
CA ALA A 94 -20.48 -6.53 4.28
C ALA A 94 -21.35 -6.50 3.00
N GLY A 95 -21.78 -5.32 2.55
CA GLY A 95 -22.58 -5.15 1.32
C GLY A 95 -21.78 -5.21 0.02
N GLY A 96 -20.44 -5.29 0.10
CA GLY A 96 -19.56 -5.16 -1.05
C GLY A 96 -19.49 -3.71 -1.56
N ALA A 97 -18.36 -3.35 -2.15
CA ALA A 97 -18.13 -2.03 -2.74
C ALA A 97 -17.11 -2.17 -3.87
N ASN A 98 -17.01 -1.13 -4.69
CA ASN A 98 -16.01 -1.09 -5.73
C ASN A 98 -14.75 -0.38 -5.24
N VAL A 99 -13.60 -0.84 -5.73
CA VAL A 99 -12.28 -0.27 -5.48
C VAL A 99 -11.63 0.16 -6.78
N HIS A 100 -10.75 1.14 -6.70
CA HIS A 100 -10.02 1.67 -7.85
C HIS A 100 -8.62 1.06 -7.90
N VAL A 101 -8.36 0.28 -8.94
CA VAL A 101 -7.13 -0.50 -9.10
C VAL A 101 -6.36 -0.05 -10.34
N TRP A 102 -5.10 0.31 -10.18
CA TRP A 102 -4.16 0.45 -11.29
C TRP A 102 -3.68 -0.91 -11.75
N TYR A 103 -3.73 -1.15 -13.06
CA TYR A 103 -3.33 -2.41 -13.70
C TYR A 103 -2.12 -2.23 -14.63
N SER A 104 -1.53 -1.04 -14.68
CA SER A 104 -0.37 -0.74 -15.50
C SER A 104 0.45 0.37 -14.87
N GLY A 105 1.77 0.27 -14.91
CA GLY A 105 2.68 1.25 -14.33
C GLY A 105 4.03 0.64 -13.96
N CYS A 106 5.05 1.49 -13.82
CA CYS A 106 6.35 1.12 -13.28
C CYS A 106 6.49 1.63 -11.84
N PHE A 107 6.29 0.75 -10.86
CA PHE A 107 6.31 1.11 -9.44
C PHE A 107 7.70 0.90 -8.81
N ALA A 108 8.02 1.74 -7.83
CA ALA A 108 9.28 1.66 -7.10
C ALA A 108 9.21 0.59 -6.02
N LEU A 109 10.20 -0.31 -6.01
CA LEU A 109 10.31 -1.39 -5.02
C LEU A 109 10.51 -0.84 -3.59
N GLU A 110 11.30 0.23 -3.47
CA GLU A 110 11.57 0.98 -2.22
C GLU A 110 10.52 2.07 -1.93
N GLY A 111 9.46 2.14 -2.75
CA GLY A 111 8.46 3.19 -2.66
C GLY A 111 7.36 2.88 -1.63
N PRO A 112 6.29 3.69 -1.59
CA PRO A 112 5.22 3.59 -0.59
C PRO A 112 4.22 2.46 -0.91
N LEU A 113 4.65 1.42 -1.64
CA LEU A 113 3.81 0.26 -1.93
C LEU A 113 3.60 -0.56 -0.66
N VAL A 114 2.34 -0.86 -0.36
CA VAL A 114 1.98 -1.71 0.78
C VAL A 114 1.87 -3.14 0.29
N TRP A 115 2.78 -3.98 0.76
CA TRP A 115 2.78 -5.42 0.49
C TRP A 115 2.21 -6.15 1.69
N ASP A 116 1.58 -7.29 1.44
CA ASP A 116 1.24 -8.21 2.52
C ASP A 116 2.50 -8.74 3.21
N ALA A 117 2.38 -9.07 4.50
CA ALA A 117 3.49 -9.56 5.30
C ALA A 117 4.09 -10.88 4.78
N SER A 118 3.33 -11.67 4.03
CA SER A 118 3.83 -12.89 3.37
C SER A 118 4.82 -12.61 2.23
N ILE A 119 4.82 -11.39 1.69
CA ILE A 119 5.64 -11.00 0.52
C ILE A 119 6.83 -10.17 1.00
N ASP A 120 7.74 -10.80 1.74
CA ASP A 120 8.85 -10.10 2.39
C ASP A 120 10.04 -9.88 1.45
N THR A 121 10.31 -10.82 0.53
CA THR A 121 11.52 -10.76 -0.32
C THR A 121 11.31 -9.98 -1.61
N ASP A 122 12.33 -9.23 -2.02
CA ASP A 122 12.33 -8.48 -3.28
C ASP A 122 12.16 -9.38 -4.51
N ALA A 123 12.62 -10.63 -4.42
CA ALA A 123 12.39 -11.65 -5.43
C ALA A 123 10.90 -12.00 -5.59
N LEU A 124 10.15 -12.09 -4.49
CA LEU A 124 8.70 -12.32 -4.52
C LEU A 124 7.96 -11.08 -5.04
N LYS A 125 8.36 -9.88 -4.61
CA LYS A 125 7.78 -8.60 -5.07
C LYS A 125 7.92 -8.41 -6.59
N THR A 126 9.08 -8.74 -7.14
CA THR A 126 9.33 -8.62 -8.58
C THR A 126 8.69 -9.75 -9.38
N SER A 127 8.71 -10.99 -8.87
CA SER A 127 8.14 -12.14 -9.57
C SER A 127 6.61 -12.21 -9.52
N GLY A 128 5.96 -11.60 -8.53
CA GLY A 128 4.51 -11.64 -8.37
C GLY A 128 3.73 -11.09 -9.57
N PHE A 129 4.27 -10.07 -10.24
CA PHE A 129 3.68 -9.49 -11.45
C PHE A 129 4.07 -10.22 -12.73
N ILE A 130 5.03 -11.15 -12.69
CA ILE A 130 5.43 -11.95 -13.86
C ILE A 130 4.37 -13.04 -14.09
N GLY A 131 3.68 -12.96 -15.24
CA GLY A 131 2.58 -13.87 -15.59
C GLY A 131 1.32 -13.64 -14.76
N ALA A 132 1.13 -12.43 -14.23
CA ALA A 132 -0.14 -12.00 -13.68
C ALA A 132 -1.25 -12.00 -14.76
N LEU A 133 -2.52 -12.05 -14.32
CA LEU A 133 -3.66 -12.14 -15.24
C LEU A 133 -3.63 -10.99 -16.25
N THR A 134 -3.79 -11.30 -17.53
CA THR A 134 -3.95 -10.27 -18.56
C THR A 134 -5.21 -9.46 -18.25
N PRO A 135 -5.17 -8.11 -18.30
CA PRO A 135 -4.21 -7.26 -19.01
C PRO A 135 -3.14 -6.57 -18.14
N SER A 136 -2.74 -7.11 -16.98
CA SER A 136 -1.79 -6.42 -16.09
C SER A 136 -0.46 -6.13 -16.80
N GLN A 137 -0.05 -4.87 -16.83
CA GLN A 137 1.21 -4.38 -17.37
C GLN A 137 1.98 -3.64 -16.27
N ILE A 138 2.14 -4.28 -15.12
CA ILE A 138 2.85 -3.71 -13.97
C ILE A 138 4.27 -4.24 -13.93
N ILE A 139 5.21 -3.33 -13.71
CA ILE A 139 6.62 -3.64 -13.47
C ILE A 139 7.00 -3.03 -12.13
N VAL A 140 7.64 -3.83 -11.27
CA VAL A 140 8.27 -3.35 -10.05
C VAL A 140 9.77 -3.40 -10.24
N ARG A 141 10.45 -2.28 -9.96
CA ARG A 141 11.91 -2.19 -10.04
C ARG A 141 12.46 -1.23 -8.99
N SER A 142 13.73 -1.42 -8.65
CA SER A 142 14.47 -0.38 -7.94
C SER A 142 14.64 0.84 -8.85
N ARG A 143 14.63 2.04 -8.26
CA ARG A 143 14.84 3.27 -9.00
C ARG A 143 16.33 3.38 -9.36
N GLU A 144 16.64 3.48 -10.65
CA GLU A 144 17.99 3.87 -11.05
C GLU A 144 18.27 5.28 -10.52
N ALA A 145 19.37 5.44 -9.79
CA ALA A 145 19.82 6.69 -9.19
C ALA A 145 20.28 7.72 -10.23
#